data_AF-A0A7Y5RAJ3-F1
#
_entry.id   AF-A0A7Y5RAJ3-F1
#
_cell.length_a   1.000
_cell.length_b   1.000
_cell.length_c   1.000
_cell.angle_alpha   90.00
_cell.angle_beta   90.00
_cell.angle_gamma   90.00
#
_symmetry.space_group_name_H-M   'P 1'
#
loop_
_entity.id
_entity.type
_entity.pdbx_description
1 polymer ?
#
loop_
_entity_poly.entity_id
_entity_poly.type
_entity_poly.pdbx_seq_one_letter_code
_entity_poly.pdbx_strand_id
1 'polypeptide(L)'
;MAKSELELQPVPEHAGLPRRRFVATLTSAVALALPIGSLGCREKEEENVSTNEDLMREHGILKRVLLAYEEIVRRIHSNQEFPPQAAIDGATIIRKFVEDYHEKLEEDHLFPRFRKAGKQTDLINTLYNQHQAGRRITDRILATAASLKTPEDHSLLANDLVAFNRMYAPHEAREDTILFPELHKIILPHEYDSLGEQFEKIERQTFGGDGFDIYVDKVAALEKELGIYDLEQFTPH
;
A
#
# COMPACT_ATOMS: atom_id res chain seq x y z
N MET A 1 55.74 -14.78 0.97
CA MET A 1 54.26 -14.71 1.09
C MET A 1 53.90 -13.24 1.24
N ALA A 2 53.48 -12.60 0.15
CA ALA A 2 53.13 -11.19 0.11
C ALA A 2 51.68 -11.00 0.62
N LYS A 3 51.50 -10.15 1.63
CA LYS A 3 50.18 -9.64 2.03
C LYS A 3 49.88 -8.43 1.16
N SER A 4 48.78 -8.48 0.41
CA SER A 4 48.20 -7.35 -0.30
C SER A 4 47.27 -6.62 0.69
N GLU A 5 47.65 -5.41 1.08
CA GLU A 5 46.73 -4.44 1.65
C GLU A 5 46.01 -3.76 0.48
N LEU A 6 44.67 -3.85 0.48
CA LEU A 6 43.82 -3.14 -0.46
C LEU A 6 43.37 -1.86 0.25
N GLU A 7 44.02 -0.74 -0.07
CA GLU A 7 43.56 0.59 0.36
C GLU A 7 42.20 0.88 -0.29
N LEU A 8 41.16 0.98 0.54
CA LEU A 8 39.85 1.51 0.13
C LEU A 8 39.95 3.03 0.00
N GLN A 9 39.76 3.54 -1.22
CA GLN A 9 39.64 4.96 -1.49
C GLN A 9 38.31 5.51 -0.92
N PRO A 10 38.28 6.78 -0.44
CA PRO A 10 37.07 7.37 0.11
C PRO A 10 36.03 7.66 -0.98
N VAL A 11 34.76 7.37 -0.67
CA VAL A 11 33.59 7.65 -1.52
C VAL A 11 33.36 9.17 -1.57
N PRO A 12 33.18 9.78 -2.76
CA PRO A 12 32.93 11.22 -2.86
C PRO A 12 31.52 11.59 -2.37
N GLU A 13 31.47 12.66 -1.59
CA GLU A 13 30.26 13.33 -1.08
C GLU A 13 29.32 13.71 -2.23
N HIS A 14 28.08 13.22 -2.20
CA HIS A 14 27.05 13.62 -3.17
C HIS A 14 26.63 15.08 -2.91
N ALA A 15 27.09 15.97 -3.78
CA ALA A 15 26.63 17.35 -3.83
C ALA A 15 25.10 17.41 -4.06
N GLY A 16 24.39 18.00 -3.10
CA GLY A 16 22.94 18.21 -3.17
C GLY A 16 22.53 19.04 -4.40
N LEU A 17 21.50 18.57 -5.10
CA LEU A 17 20.89 19.27 -6.23
C LEU A 17 20.24 20.59 -5.76
N PRO A 18 20.44 21.72 -6.47
CA PRO A 18 19.91 23.01 -6.04
C PRO A 18 18.40 23.12 -6.30
N ARG A 19 17.64 23.41 -5.22
CA ARG A 19 16.21 23.79 -5.28
C ARG A 19 16.05 25.06 -6.14
N ARG A 20 15.49 24.93 -7.34
CA ARG A 20 15.08 26.07 -8.17
C ARG A 20 13.94 26.82 -7.48
N ARG A 21 14.25 27.99 -6.91
CA ARG A 21 13.26 29.00 -6.50
C ARG A 21 12.77 29.74 -7.74
N PHE A 22 11.50 29.57 -8.09
CA PHE A 22 10.82 30.45 -9.05
C PHE A 22 10.49 31.77 -8.33
N VAL A 23 11.18 32.85 -8.72
CA VAL A 23 10.78 34.22 -8.39
C VAL A 23 9.94 34.71 -9.57
N ALA A 24 8.63 34.84 -9.36
CA ALA A 24 7.74 35.49 -10.33
C ALA A 24 7.78 37.00 -10.09
N THR A 25 8.37 37.74 -11.02
CA THR A 25 8.36 39.21 -11.03
C THR A 25 6.98 39.69 -11.51
N LEU A 26 6.28 40.44 -10.66
CA LEU A 26 5.03 41.13 -10.99
C LEU A 26 5.34 42.41 -11.79
N THR A 27 4.84 42.52 -13.01
CA THR A 27 4.70 43.80 -13.72
C THR A 27 3.24 44.00 -14.14
N SER A 28 2.69 45.14 -13.75
CA SER A 28 1.28 45.50 -13.93
C SER A 28 0.89 45.87 -15.37
N ALA A 29 -0.28 45.36 -15.76
CA ALA A 29 -1.38 45.98 -16.52
C ALA A 29 -1.23 46.33 -18.01
N VAL A 30 -2.01 45.60 -18.84
CA VAL A 30 -2.99 46.17 -19.79
C VAL A 30 -4.20 45.23 -19.84
N ALA A 31 -5.39 45.77 -19.58
CA ALA A 31 -6.66 45.04 -19.67
C ALA A 31 -7.13 44.97 -21.14
N LEU A 32 -7.27 43.75 -21.67
CA LEU A 32 -7.97 43.47 -22.91
C LEU A 32 -8.94 42.31 -22.66
N ALA A 33 -10.24 42.57 -22.78
CA ALA A 33 -11.31 41.60 -22.58
C ALA A 33 -11.39 40.64 -23.77
N LEU A 34 -11.26 39.33 -23.53
CA LEU A 34 -11.56 38.20 -24.44
C LEU A 34 -11.83 36.92 -23.59
N PRO A 35 -12.50 35.89 -24.14
CA PRO A 35 -13.59 35.16 -23.50
C PRO A 35 -13.16 34.21 -22.38
N ILE A 36 -14.14 33.82 -21.56
CA ILE A 36 -14.04 32.77 -20.53
C ILE A 36 -13.71 31.44 -21.24
N GLY A 37 -12.42 31.22 -21.46
CA GLY A 37 -11.87 29.94 -21.83
C GLY A 37 -11.87 29.04 -20.61
N SER A 38 -12.49 27.88 -20.76
CA SER A 38 -12.43 26.72 -19.88
C SER A 38 -11.17 26.74 -19.00
N LEU A 39 -11.36 26.75 -17.67
CA LEU A 39 -10.37 26.17 -16.78
C LEU A 39 -10.21 24.72 -17.23
N GLY A 40 -9.25 24.47 -18.11
CA GLY A 40 -8.73 23.14 -18.30
C GLY A 40 -8.19 22.71 -16.96
N CYS A 41 -8.91 21.81 -16.28
CA CYS A 41 -8.28 20.90 -15.35
C CYS A 41 -7.12 20.31 -16.14
N ARG A 42 -5.90 20.68 -15.74
CA ARG A 42 -4.70 20.07 -16.25
C ARG A 42 -4.78 18.64 -15.74
N GLU A 43 -5.31 17.74 -16.56
CA GLU A 43 -5.14 16.30 -16.37
C GLU A 43 -3.65 16.13 -16.09
N LYS A 44 -3.30 15.70 -14.87
CA LYS A 44 -1.96 15.17 -14.65
C LYS A 44 -1.82 14.09 -15.72
N GLU A 45 -0.77 14.16 -16.53
CA GLU A 45 -0.33 12.98 -17.27
C GLU A 45 -0.11 11.93 -16.18
N GLU A 46 -1.08 11.04 -16.02
CA GLU A 46 -0.92 9.88 -15.17
C GLU A 46 0.28 9.15 -15.75
N GLU A 47 1.29 8.99 -14.91
CA GLU A 47 2.46 8.20 -15.24
C GLU A 47 1.94 6.86 -15.80
N ASN A 48 2.52 6.32 -16.87
CA ASN A 48 2.01 5.08 -17.49
C ASN A 48 2.26 3.89 -16.56
N VAL A 49 1.49 3.79 -15.48
CA VAL A 49 1.51 2.70 -14.52
C VAL A 49 0.66 1.57 -15.10
N SER A 50 1.20 0.35 -15.10
CA SER A 50 0.44 -0.79 -15.61
C SER A 50 -0.52 -1.32 -14.55
N THR A 51 -1.61 -2.00 -14.96
CA THR A 51 -2.60 -2.59 -14.03
C THR A 51 -1.98 -3.42 -12.90
N ASN A 52 -1.00 -4.28 -13.23
CA ASN A 52 -0.28 -5.06 -12.23
C ASN A 52 0.59 -4.18 -11.34
N GLU A 53 1.20 -3.13 -11.88
CA GLU A 53 2.01 -2.22 -11.08
C GLU A 53 1.14 -1.44 -10.08
N ASP A 54 -0.07 -1.02 -10.45
CA ASP A 54 -1.02 -0.41 -9.51
C ASP A 54 -1.38 -1.39 -8.38
N LEU A 55 -1.79 -2.61 -8.71
CA LEU A 55 -2.11 -3.64 -7.71
C LEU A 55 -0.91 -3.94 -6.78
N MET A 56 0.31 -3.99 -7.33
CA MET A 56 1.53 -4.20 -6.55
C MET A 56 1.90 -2.99 -5.69
N ARG A 57 1.63 -1.76 -6.14
CA ARG A 57 1.80 -0.55 -5.32
C ARG A 57 0.83 -0.58 -4.14
N GLU A 58 -0.41 -1.02 -4.36
CA GLU A 58 -1.41 -1.21 -3.31
C GLU A 58 -0.97 -2.27 -2.28
N HIS A 59 -0.33 -3.36 -2.71
CA HIS A 59 0.36 -4.29 -1.80
C HIS A 59 1.48 -3.63 -1.00
N GLY A 60 2.15 -2.62 -1.54
CA GLY A 60 3.10 -1.79 -0.79
C GLY A 60 2.47 -1.12 0.45
N ILE A 61 1.23 -0.66 0.36
CA ILE A 61 0.49 -0.12 1.51
C ILE A 61 0.15 -1.23 2.51
N LEU A 62 -0.35 -2.38 2.04
CA LEU A 62 -0.60 -3.56 2.89
C LEU A 62 0.67 -3.94 3.67
N LYS A 63 1.81 -4.08 2.98
CA LYS A 63 3.10 -4.43 3.59
C LYS A 63 3.51 -3.47 4.70
N ARG A 64 3.30 -2.16 4.49
CA ARG A 64 3.60 -1.14 5.50
C ARG A 64 2.69 -1.25 6.73
N VAL A 65 1.42 -1.62 6.55
CA VAL A 65 0.54 -1.95 7.68
C VAL A 65 1.00 -3.23 8.39
N LEU A 66 1.48 -4.24 7.67
CA LEU A 66 2.05 -5.44 8.31
C LEU A 66 3.22 -5.09 9.24
N LEU A 67 4.11 -4.18 8.82
CA LEU A 67 5.22 -3.68 9.67
C LEU A 67 4.71 -2.96 10.93
N ALA A 68 3.66 -2.14 10.79
CA ALA A 68 3.01 -1.50 11.93
C ALA A 68 2.43 -2.53 12.91
N TYR A 69 1.81 -3.60 12.40
CA TYR A 69 1.32 -4.71 13.22
C TYR A 69 2.45 -5.46 13.93
N GLU A 70 3.60 -5.70 13.27
CA GLU A 70 4.77 -6.31 13.91
C GLU A 70 5.28 -5.45 15.07
N GLU A 71 5.34 -4.13 14.89
CA GLU A 71 5.78 -3.21 15.94
C GLU A 71 4.82 -3.20 17.13
N ILE A 72 3.50 -3.19 16.89
CA ILE A 72 2.50 -3.29 17.95
C ILE A 72 2.66 -4.61 18.71
N VAL A 73 2.80 -5.73 18.01
CA VAL A 73 3.02 -7.06 18.62
C VAL A 73 4.31 -7.08 19.45
N ARG A 74 5.40 -6.52 18.93
CA ARG A 74 6.70 -6.44 19.63
C ARG A 74 6.56 -5.66 20.95
N ARG A 75 5.84 -4.53 20.93
CA ARG A 75 5.57 -3.72 22.13
C ARG A 75 4.72 -4.46 23.14
N ILE A 76 3.64 -5.10 22.72
CA ILE A 76 2.80 -5.93 23.58
C ILE A 76 3.63 -7.01 24.29
N HIS A 77 4.42 -7.79 23.55
CA HIS A 77 5.26 -8.84 24.13
C HIS A 77 6.35 -8.32 25.06
N SER A 78 6.81 -7.08 24.86
CA SER A 78 7.83 -6.44 25.68
C SER A 78 7.28 -5.62 26.84
N ASN A 79 5.95 -5.63 27.05
CA ASN A 79 5.24 -4.73 27.99
C ASN A 79 5.59 -3.25 27.78
N GLN A 80 5.80 -2.84 26.52
CA GLN A 80 6.00 -1.45 26.14
C GLN A 80 4.66 -0.82 25.77
N GLU A 81 4.49 0.45 26.15
CA GLU A 81 3.30 1.22 25.76
C GLU A 81 3.27 1.46 24.24
N PHE A 82 2.06 1.43 23.69
CA PHE A 82 1.79 1.83 22.32
C PHE A 82 0.42 2.51 22.27
N PRO A 83 0.17 3.41 21.31
CA PRO A 83 -1.14 4.04 21.16
C PRO A 83 -2.16 3.03 20.63
N PRO A 84 -3.26 2.73 21.35
CA PRO A 84 -4.29 1.80 20.86
C PRO A 84 -4.91 2.24 19.53
N GLN A 85 -4.93 3.55 19.28
CA GLN A 85 -5.43 4.13 18.04
C GLN A 85 -4.65 3.64 16.81
N ALA A 86 -3.35 3.36 16.92
CA ALA A 86 -2.55 2.82 15.82
C ALA A 86 -3.07 1.46 15.33
N ALA A 87 -3.58 0.60 16.23
CA ALA A 87 -4.19 -0.67 15.84
C ALA A 87 -5.51 -0.46 15.09
N ILE A 88 -6.32 0.53 15.52
CA ILE A 88 -7.58 0.90 14.88
C ILE A 88 -7.33 1.50 13.50
N ASP A 89 -6.35 2.40 13.38
CA ASP A 89 -6.01 3.08 12.13
C ASP A 89 -5.45 2.10 11.10
N GLY A 90 -4.54 1.20 11.52
CA GLY A 90 -4.07 0.10 10.69
C GLY A 90 -5.21 -0.79 10.19
N ALA A 91 -6.10 -1.23 11.08
CA ALA A 91 -7.25 -2.07 10.70
C ALA A 91 -8.26 -1.33 9.82
N THR A 92 -8.37 -0.01 9.97
CA THR A 92 -9.23 0.82 9.11
C THR A 92 -8.64 0.96 7.71
N ILE A 93 -7.32 1.11 7.57
CA ILE A 93 -6.63 1.07 6.27
C ILE A 93 -6.87 -0.28 5.59
N ILE A 94 -6.66 -1.39 6.32
CA ILE A 94 -6.94 -2.74 5.81
C ILE A 94 -8.39 -2.85 5.34
N ARG A 95 -9.37 -2.54 6.20
CA ARG A 95 -10.79 -2.65 5.83
C ARG A 95 -11.13 -1.84 4.60
N LYS A 96 -10.71 -0.57 4.54
CA LYS A 96 -11.20 0.36 3.51
C LYS A 96 -10.44 0.28 2.20
N PHE A 97 -9.13 0.08 2.25
CA PHE A 97 -8.28 0.12 1.07
C PHE A 97 -7.94 -1.28 0.56
N VAL A 98 -7.54 -2.19 1.45
CA VAL A 98 -7.17 -3.55 1.05
C VAL A 98 -8.43 -4.37 0.81
N GLU A 99 -9.29 -4.52 1.81
CA GLU A 99 -10.43 -5.44 1.74
C GLU A 99 -11.58 -4.87 0.89
N ASP A 100 -12.10 -3.68 1.19
CA ASP A 100 -13.29 -3.15 0.51
C ASP A 100 -13.00 -2.58 -0.90
N TYR A 101 -11.73 -2.46 -1.30
CA TYR A 101 -11.31 -1.92 -2.60
C TYR A 101 -10.38 -2.88 -3.36
N HIS A 102 -9.11 -3.02 -2.97
CA HIS A 102 -8.12 -3.81 -3.71
C HIS A 102 -8.57 -5.27 -3.93
N GLU A 103 -8.90 -5.99 -2.85
CA GLU A 103 -9.37 -7.37 -2.94
C GLU A 103 -10.68 -7.48 -3.74
N LYS A 104 -11.51 -6.43 -3.76
CA LYS A 104 -12.72 -6.40 -4.59
C LYS A 104 -12.41 -6.28 -6.07
N LEU A 105 -11.38 -5.51 -6.45
CA LEU A 105 -10.90 -5.50 -7.82
C LEU A 105 -10.49 -6.91 -8.25
N GLU A 106 -9.75 -7.62 -7.40
CA GLU A 106 -9.32 -8.98 -7.68
C GLU A 106 -10.49 -9.97 -7.76
N GLU A 107 -11.35 -9.99 -6.74
CA GLU A 107 -12.50 -10.88 -6.63
C GLU A 107 -13.46 -10.73 -7.80
N ASP A 108 -13.76 -9.49 -8.19
CA ASP A 108 -14.78 -9.18 -9.18
C ASP A 108 -14.22 -9.17 -10.61
N HIS A 109 -12.94 -8.85 -10.80
CA HIS A 109 -12.35 -8.67 -12.13
C HIS A 109 -11.24 -9.67 -12.48
N LEU A 110 -10.33 -10.04 -11.57
CA LEU A 110 -9.23 -10.96 -11.92
C LEU A 110 -9.66 -12.42 -11.78
N PHE A 111 -10.16 -12.81 -10.61
CA PHE A 111 -10.43 -14.20 -10.26
C PHE A 111 -11.38 -14.91 -11.27
N PRO A 112 -12.44 -14.26 -11.79
CA PRO A 112 -13.30 -14.88 -12.80
C PRO A 112 -12.56 -15.23 -14.10
N ARG A 113 -11.57 -14.43 -14.50
CA ARG A 113 -10.79 -14.64 -15.73
C ARG A 113 -9.89 -15.86 -15.59
N PHE A 114 -9.20 -16.00 -14.46
CA PHE A 114 -8.41 -17.19 -14.14
C PHE A 114 -9.26 -18.47 -14.12
N ARG A 115 -10.43 -18.41 -13.50
CA ARG A 115 -11.39 -19.54 -13.48
C ARG A 115 -11.85 -19.90 -14.89
N LYS A 116 -12.22 -18.92 -15.71
CA LYS A 116 -12.64 -19.13 -17.10
C LYS A 116 -11.52 -19.74 -17.95
N ALA A 117 -10.27 -19.33 -17.73
CA ALA A 117 -9.10 -19.86 -18.41
C ALA A 117 -8.66 -21.25 -17.90
N GLY A 118 -9.21 -21.73 -16.78
CA GLY A 118 -8.77 -22.97 -16.14
C GLY A 118 -7.33 -22.90 -15.63
N LYS A 119 -6.85 -21.70 -15.26
CA LYS A 119 -5.49 -21.45 -14.78
C LYS A 119 -5.50 -21.05 -13.31
N GLN A 120 -4.54 -21.56 -12.55
CA GLN A 120 -4.34 -21.22 -11.13
C GLN A 120 -5.60 -21.38 -10.25
N THR A 121 -6.54 -22.27 -10.61
CA THR A 121 -7.86 -22.36 -9.95
C THR A 121 -7.78 -22.66 -8.45
N ASP A 122 -6.83 -23.50 -8.03
CA ASP A 122 -6.62 -23.84 -6.63
C ASP A 122 -6.03 -22.67 -5.84
N LEU A 123 -5.12 -21.92 -6.46
CA LEU A 123 -4.58 -20.68 -5.89
C LEU A 123 -5.70 -19.65 -5.73
N ILE A 124 -6.49 -19.39 -6.77
CA ILE A 124 -7.63 -18.46 -6.72
C ILE A 124 -8.64 -18.85 -5.62
N ASN A 125 -8.95 -20.14 -5.48
CA ASN A 125 -9.81 -20.62 -4.39
C ASN A 125 -9.21 -20.33 -3.02
N THR A 126 -7.90 -20.50 -2.87
CA THR A 126 -7.18 -20.23 -1.63
C THR A 126 -7.17 -18.74 -1.31
N LEU A 127 -6.82 -17.88 -2.28
CA LEU A 127 -6.79 -16.42 -2.12
C LEU A 127 -8.17 -15.88 -1.75
N TYR A 128 -9.22 -16.28 -2.46
CA TYR A 128 -10.60 -15.92 -2.12
C TYR A 128 -10.96 -16.29 -0.68
N ASN A 129 -10.64 -17.52 -0.25
CA ASN A 129 -10.91 -17.94 1.13
C ASN A 129 -10.08 -17.16 2.16
N GLN A 130 -8.86 -16.75 1.79
CA GLN A 130 -8.00 -15.90 2.61
C GLN A 130 -8.56 -14.48 2.73
N HIS A 131 -9.09 -13.85 1.68
CA HIS A 131 -9.81 -12.56 1.77
C HIS A 131 -10.95 -12.64 2.79
N GLN A 132 -11.75 -13.70 2.73
CA GLN A 132 -12.85 -13.89 3.67
C GLN A 132 -12.35 -14.10 5.12
N ALA A 133 -11.21 -14.76 5.30
CA ALA A 133 -10.58 -14.92 6.61
C ALA A 133 -9.99 -13.60 7.12
N GLY A 134 -9.36 -12.81 6.24
CA GLY A 134 -8.84 -11.47 6.51
C GLY A 134 -9.90 -10.57 7.09
N ARG A 135 -11.04 -10.43 6.42
CA ARG A 135 -12.18 -9.63 6.90
C ARG A 135 -12.62 -9.99 8.31
N ARG A 136 -12.69 -11.30 8.62
CA ARG A 136 -13.04 -11.77 9.96
C ARG A 136 -11.97 -11.41 10.99
N ILE A 137 -10.69 -11.51 10.66
CA ILE A 137 -9.59 -11.11 11.55
C ILE A 137 -9.64 -9.59 11.77
N THR A 138 -9.83 -8.80 10.71
CA THR A 138 -9.96 -7.33 10.78
C THR A 138 -11.13 -6.91 11.66
N ASP A 139 -12.30 -7.58 11.58
CA ASP A 139 -13.43 -7.31 12.47
C ASP A 139 -13.06 -7.52 13.95
N ARG A 140 -12.30 -8.58 14.26
CA ARG A 140 -11.83 -8.85 15.63
C ARG A 140 -10.81 -7.81 16.10
N ILE A 141 -9.84 -7.45 15.25
CA ILE A 141 -8.84 -6.40 15.57
C ILE A 141 -9.55 -5.09 15.93
N LEU A 142 -10.50 -4.65 15.10
CA LEU A 142 -11.28 -3.42 15.36
C LEU A 142 -12.05 -3.50 16.68
N ALA A 143 -12.72 -4.63 16.94
CA ALA A 143 -13.47 -4.82 18.17
C ALA A 143 -12.58 -4.82 19.42
N THR A 144 -11.46 -5.56 19.40
CA THR A 144 -10.54 -5.64 20.53
C THR A 144 -9.81 -4.33 20.77
N ALA A 145 -9.31 -3.67 19.73
CA ALA A 145 -8.59 -2.40 19.86
C ALA A 145 -9.48 -1.27 20.41
N ALA A 146 -10.77 -1.25 20.06
CA ALA A 146 -11.73 -0.27 20.58
C ALA A 146 -12.01 -0.38 22.09
N SER A 147 -11.73 -1.53 22.71
CA SER A 147 -11.96 -1.78 24.14
C SER A 147 -10.73 -2.30 24.89
N LEU A 148 -9.53 -2.02 24.40
CA LEU A 148 -8.26 -2.52 24.93
C LEU A 148 -8.01 -2.01 26.37
N LYS A 149 -8.12 -2.88 27.38
CA LYS A 149 -7.97 -2.49 28.80
C LYS A 149 -7.15 -3.46 29.63
N THR A 150 -7.23 -4.75 29.33
CA THR A 150 -6.68 -5.83 30.15
C THR A 150 -5.50 -6.53 29.44
N PRO A 151 -4.57 -7.15 30.18
CA PRO A 151 -3.52 -7.98 29.59
C PRO A 151 -4.05 -9.07 28.64
N GLU A 152 -5.24 -9.59 28.93
CA GLU A 152 -5.95 -10.53 28.07
C GLU A 152 -6.35 -9.89 26.73
N ASP A 153 -6.88 -8.66 26.73
CA ASP A 153 -7.19 -7.93 25.49
C ASP A 153 -5.94 -7.68 24.64
N HIS A 154 -4.83 -7.31 25.29
CA HIS A 154 -3.53 -7.16 24.61
C HIS A 154 -3.07 -8.46 23.96
N SER A 155 -3.23 -9.58 24.67
CA SER A 155 -2.87 -10.90 24.14
C SER A 155 -3.75 -11.31 22.97
N LEU A 156 -5.06 -11.04 23.04
CA LEU A 156 -6.00 -11.29 21.94
C LEU A 156 -5.65 -10.46 20.71
N LEU A 157 -5.40 -9.16 20.89
CA LEU A 157 -4.97 -8.28 19.81
C LEU A 157 -3.68 -8.79 19.17
N ALA A 158 -2.64 -9.09 19.96
CA ALA A 158 -1.37 -9.60 19.44
C ALA A 158 -1.55 -10.89 18.63
N ASN A 159 -2.37 -11.83 19.11
CA ASN A 159 -2.65 -13.07 18.39
C ASN A 159 -3.32 -12.82 17.03
N ASP A 160 -4.26 -11.88 16.96
CA ASP A 160 -4.94 -11.54 15.71
C ASP A 160 -4.02 -10.82 14.73
N LEU A 161 -3.19 -9.88 15.19
CA LEU A 161 -2.18 -9.22 14.36
C LEU A 161 -1.15 -10.22 13.81
N VAL A 162 -0.66 -11.15 14.64
CA VAL A 162 0.24 -12.23 14.21
C VAL A 162 -0.44 -13.12 13.17
N ALA A 163 -1.69 -13.51 13.40
CA ALA A 163 -2.44 -14.34 12.46
C ALA A 163 -2.65 -13.64 11.12
N PHE A 164 -2.97 -12.34 11.15
CA PHE A 164 -3.10 -11.51 9.95
C PHE A 164 -1.81 -11.49 9.15
N ASN A 165 -0.68 -11.11 9.77
CA ASN A 165 0.63 -11.06 9.12
C ASN A 165 1.06 -12.42 8.57
N ARG A 166 0.85 -13.49 9.35
CA ARG A 166 1.20 -14.85 8.95
C ARG A 166 0.46 -15.29 7.69
N MET A 167 -0.76 -14.81 7.48
CA MET A 167 -1.57 -15.10 6.30
C MET A 167 -1.22 -14.17 5.13
N TYR A 168 -1.22 -12.86 5.34
CA TYR A 168 -1.10 -11.88 4.25
C TYR A 168 0.30 -11.82 3.65
N ALA A 169 1.37 -12.00 4.45
CA ALA A 169 2.73 -11.96 3.90
C ALA A 169 2.98 -12.98 2.76
N PRO A 170 2.61 -14.27 2.88
CA PRO A 170 2.68 -15.21 1.76
C PRO A 170 1.53 -15.10 0.75
N HIS A 171 0.47 -14.37 1.05
CA HIS A 171 -0.67 -14.13 0.16
C HIS A 171 -0.27 -13.15 -0.94
N GLU A 172 0.06 -11.91 -0.57
CA GLU A 172 0.47 -10.87 -1.53
C GLU A 172 1.71 -11.30 -2.33
N ALA A 173 2.64 -12.04 -1.69
CA ALA A 173 3.84 -12.51 -2.36
C ALA A 173 3.51 -13.50 -3.50
N ARG A 174 2.44 -14.28 -3.38
CA ARG A 174 2.01 -15.20 -4.44
C ARG A 174 1.20 -14.49 -5.52
N GLU A 175 0.44 -13.47 -5.16
CA GLU A 175 -0.20 -12.61 -6.15
C GLU A 175 0.85 -11.93 -7.03
N ASP A 176 1.82 -11.24 -6.42
CA ASP A 176 2.88 -10.51 -7.10
C ASP A 176 3.75 -11.39 -8.01
N THR A 177 4.10 -12.58 -7.54
CA THR A 177 5.11 -13.42 -8.20
C THR A 177 4.55 -14.54 -9.06
N ILE A 178 3.26 -14.89 -8.88
CA ILE A 178 2.61 -15.98 -9.61
C ILE A 178 1.38 -15.48 -10.33
N LEU A 179 0.45 -14.83 -9.64
CA LEU A 179 -0.86 -14.50 -10.21
C LEU A 179 -0.75 -13.37 -11.24
N PHE A 180 -0.23 -12.22 -10.85
CA PHE A 180 -0.14 -11.03 -11.72
C PHE A 180 0.71 -11.28 -12.98
N PRO A 181 1.88 -11.96 -12.91
CA PRO A 181 2.63 -12.32 -14.12
C PRO A 181 1.88 -13.28 -15.04
N GLU A 182 1.04 -14.16 -14.50
CA GLU A 182 0.24 -15.10 -15.28
C GLU A 182 -0.96 -14.41 -15.96
N LEU A 183 -1.41 -13.25 -15.46
CA LEU A 183 -2.53 -12.48 -16.02
C LEU A 183 -2.30 -12.18 -17.52
N HIS A 184 -1.10 -11.74 -17.89
CA HIS A 184 -0.73 -11.46 -19.29
C HIS A 184 -0.84 -12.65 -20.23
N LYS A 185 -0.87 -13.89 -19.70
CA LYS A 185 -0.99 -15.11 -20.51
C LYS A 185 -2.44 -15.52 -20.75
N ILE A 186 -3.38 -14.95 -20.01
CA ILE A 186 -4.80 -15.34 -20.04
C ILE A 186 -5.74 -14.25 -20.57
N ILE A 187 -5.25 -13.02 -20.76
CA ILE A 187 -6.00 -11.93 -21.38
C ILE A 187 -5.21 -11.25 -22.50
N LEU A 188 -5.93 -10.62 -23.44
CA LEU A 188 -5.32 -9.88 -24.54
C LEU A 188 -4.80 -8.50 -24.07
N PRO A 189 -3.81 -7.90 -24.75
CA PRO A 189 -3.25 -6.61 -24.36
C PRO A 189 -4.31 -5.50 -24.17
N HIS A 190 -5.24 -5.37 -25.11
CA HIS A 190 -6.31 -4.36 -24.99
C HIS A 190 -7.29 -4.64 -23.84
N GLU A 191 -7.48 -5.91 -23.45
CA GLU A 191 -8.29 -6.26 -22.27
C GLU A 191 -7.55 -5.93 -20.98
N TYR A 192 -6.22 -6.02 -20.98
CA TYR A 192 -5.37 -5.61 -19.87
C TYR A 192 -5.40 -4.08 -19.71
N ASP A 193 -5.23 -3.32 -20.79
CA ASP A 193 -5.31 -1.85 -20.74
C ASP A 193 -6.69 -1.39 -20.27
N SER A 194 -7.77 -2.00 -20.77
CA SER A 194 -9.14 -1.71 -20.34
C SER A 194 -9.40 -2.07 -18.87
N LEU A 195 -8.66 -3.02 -18.27
CA LEU A 195 -8.75 -3.30 -16.84
C LEU A 195 -8.14 -2.18 -16.02
N GLY A 196 -6.98 -1.64 -16.44
CA GLY A 196 -6.37 -0.47 -15.80
C GLY A 196 -7.33 0.71 -15.74
N GLU A 197 -7.87 1.12 -16.90
CA GLU A 197 -8.85 2.23 -16.97
C GLU A 197 -10.09 1.97 -16.09
N GLN A 198 -10.53 0.70 -16.00
CA GLN A 198 -11.65 0.32 -15.14
C GLN A 198 -11.30 0.48 -13.65
N PHE A 199 -10.08 0.11 -13.24
CA PHE A 199 -9.64 0.18 -11.84
C PHE A 199 -9.45 1.62 -11.39
N GLU A 200 -8.83 2.47 -12.20
CA GLU A 200 -8.74 3.91 -11.93
C GLU A 200 -10.12 4.55 -11.76
N LYS A 201 -11.10 4.17 -12.59
CA LYS A 201 -12.46 4.68 -12.45
C LYS A 201 -13.10 4.23 -11.14
N ILE A 202 -12.93 2.97 -10.76
CA ILE A 202 -13.43 2.43 -9.49
C ILE A 202 -12.76 3.13 -8.31
N GLU A 203 -11.46 3.39 -8.39
CA GLU A 203 -10.70 4.12 -7.38
C GLU A 203 -11.27 5.51 -7.14
N ARG A 204 -11.38 6.31 -8.22
CA ARG A 204 -11.89 7.69 -8.13
C ARG A 204 -13.33 7.73 -7.62
N GLN A 205 -14.14 6.75 -7.99
CA GLN A 205 -15.51 6.62 -7.49
C GLN A 205 -15.55 6.27 -6.00
N THR A 206 -14.64 5.41 -5.54
CA THR A 206 -14.57 4.94 -4.16
C THR A 206 -14.03 6.02 -3.22
N PHE A 207 -12.97 6.73 -3.63
CA PHE A 207 -12.22 7.63 -2.76
C PHE A 207 -12.40 9.12 -3.08
N GLY A 208 -13.06 9.46 -4.20
CA GLY A 208 -13.30 10.85 -4.61
C GLY A 208 -12.04 11.59 -5.10
N GLY A 209 -10.99 10.84 -5.43
CA GLY A 209 -9.68 11.34 -5.82
C GLY A 209 -8.72 10.18 -6.06
N ASP A 210 -7.43 10.46 -5.96
CA ASP A 210 -6.35 9.45 -5.99
C ASP A 210 -6.35 8.71 -4.64
N GLY A 211 -6.84 7.47 -4.66
CA GLY A 211 -6.99 6.65 -3.47
C GLY A 211 -5.63 6.23 -2.92
N PHE A 212 -4.74 5.79 -3.81
CA PHE A 212 -3.39 5.40 -3.49
C PHE A 212 -2.65 6.50 -2.71
N ASP A 213 -2.60 7.73 -3.22
CA ASP A 213 -1.93 8.86 -2.55
C ASP A 213 -2.52 9.11 -1.14
N ILE A 214 -3.85 9.07 -1.01
CA ILE A 214 -4.53 9.24 0.28
C ILE A 214 -4.09 8.18 1.29
N TYR A 215 -3.98 6.92 0.87
CA TYR A 215 -3.60 5.83 1.78
C TYR A 215 -2.10 5.72 2.02
N VAL A 216 -1.26 6.17 1.09
CA VAL A 216 0.18 6.41 1.34
C VAL A 216 0.37 7.39 2.49
N ASP A 217 -0.36 8.50 2.50
CA ASP A 217 -0.31 9.49 3.57
C ASP A 217 -0.82 8.93 4.91
N LYS A 218 -1.91 8.14 4.88
CA LYS A 218 -2.46 7.51 6.10
C LYS A 218 -1.50 6.51 6.72
N VAL A 219 -0.90 5.62 5.91
CA VAL A 219 0.04 4.63 6.45
C VAL A 219 1.35 5.30 6.89
N ALA A 220 1.79 6.38 6.23
CA ALA A 220 2.91 7.19 6.71
C ALA A 220 2.62 7.86 8.06
N ALA A 221 1.39 8.32 8.30
CA ALA A 221 0.99 8.87 9.60
C ALA A 221 1.01 7.80 10.70
N LEU A 222 0.50 6.60 10.40
CA LEU A 222 0.54 5.44 11.30
C LEU A 222 1.99 5.07 11.68
N GLU A 223 2.89 5.00 10.70
CA GLU A 223 4.31 4.73 10.95
C GLU A 223 4.94 5.80 11.83
N LYS A 224 4.62 7.08 11.61
CA LYS A 224 5.13 8.19 12.43
C LYS A 224 4.64 8.10 13.87
N GLU A 225 3.36 7.78 14.07
CA GLU A 225 2.78 7.57 15.40
C GLU A 225 3.45 6.41 16.15
N LEU A 226 3.76 5.33 15.43
CA LEU A 226 4.50 4.20 15.96
C LEU A 226 6.01 4.46 16.03
N GLY A 227 6.54 5.58 15.55
CA GLY A 227 7.98 5.82 15.53
C GLY A 227 8.75 4.81 14.67
N ILE A 228 8.13 4.36 13.57
CA ILE A 228 8.73 3.42 12.60
C ILE A 228 8.81 3.98 11.17
N TYR A 229 8.68 5.30 11.02
CA TYR A 229 8.67 5.97 9.73
C TYR A 229 10.06 6.15 9.11
N ASP A 230 11.09 6.32 9.93
CA ASP A 230 12.44 6.55 9.42
C ASP A 230 13.06 5.22 8.96
N LEU A 231 13.43 5.11 7.69
CA LEU A 231 13.98 3.89 7.13
C LEU A 231 15.34 3.51 7.77
N GLU A 232 16.13 4.52 8.18
CA GLU A 232 17.48 4.29 8.70
C GLU A 232 17.48 3.45 9.99
N GLN A 233 16.40 3.49 10.76
CA GLN A 233 16.29 2.71 12.01
C GLN A 233 16.33 1.19 11.79
N PHE A 234 16.05 0.73 10.56
CA PHE A 234 16.07 -0.69 10.19
C PHE A 234 17.44 -1.14 9.65
N THR A 235 18.42 -0.23 9.53
CA THR A 235 19.77 -0.56 9.10
C THR A 235 20.50 -1.36 10.20
N PRO A 236 20.97 -2.59 9.92
CA PRO A 236 21.79 -3.33 10.89
C PRO A 236 23.19 -2.73 10.99
N HIS A 237 23.73 -2.64 12.21
CA HIS A 237 25.10 -2.18 12.50
C HIS A 237 25.90 -3.25 13.25
#